data_AF-A0A494YRP3-F1
#
_entry.id   AF-A0A494YRP3-F1
#
_cell.length_a   1.000
_cell.length_b   1.000
_cell.length_c   1.000
_cell.angle_alpha   90.00
_cell.angle_beta   90.00
_cell.angle_gamma   90.00
#
_symmetry.space_group_name_H-M   'P 1'
#
loop_
_entity.id
_entity.type
_entity.pdbx_description
1 polymer ?
#
loop_
_entity_poly.entity_id
_entity_poly.type
_entity_poly.pdbx_seq_one_letter_code
_entity_poly.pdbx_strand_id
1 'polypeptide(L)'
;MNLSNSTERIKLELKKQNEMKIVQLTQSLQQKKTEQKQLQEQLTQAQNIQEIQLYTARLQRAERSISSISSRLKNLGVTEKRGRPKKEASERYQDQRKKFTAHLQPETVEYLKTLKADGIISNISAFLDDLVAEYQKKEQLA
;
A
#
# COMPACT_ATOMS: atom_id res chain seq x y z
N MET A 1 -6.67 2.77 51.08
CA MET A 1 -6.18 3.73 50.07
C MET A 1 -5.90 2.98 48.77
N ASN A 2 -6.62 3.27 47.69
CA ASN A 2 -6.55 2.58 46.39
C ASN A 2 -5.41 3.12 45.51
N LEU A 3 -4.16 2.78 45.85
CA LEU A 3 -2.96 3.16 45.08
C LEU A 3 -2.83 2.43 43.73
N SER A 4 -3.47 1.27 43.57
CA SER A 4 -3.50 0.51 42.31
C SER A 4 -4.33 1.21 41.23
N ASN A 5 -5.51 1.73 41.59
CA ASN A 5 -6.38 2.44 40.65
C ASN A 5 -5.80 3.80 40.19
N SER A 6 -5.01 4.48 41.03
CA SER A 6 -4.41 5.76 40.64
C SER A 6 -3.23 5.56 39.68
N THR A 7 -2.40 4.55 39.90
CA THR A 7 -1.25 4.24 39.03
C THR A 7 -1.68 3.74 37.65
N GLU A 8 -2.76 2.97 37.56
CA GLU A 8 -3.34 2.54 36.27
C GLU A 8 -3.92 3.71 35.47
N ARG A 9 -4.63 4.62 36.13
CA ARG A 9 -5.15 5.84 35.48
C ARG A 9 -4.02 6.71 34.92
N ILE A 10 -2.95 6.92 35.70
CA ILE A 10 -1.78 7.67 35.26
C ILE A 10 -1.14 7.03 34.02
N LYS A 11 -0.98 5.70 34.00
CA LYS A 11 -0.44 4.97 32.84
C LYS A 11 -1.33 5.14 31.60
N LEU A 12 -2.65 5.08 31.76
CA LEU A 12 -3.61 5.25 30.67
C LEU A 12 -3.57 6.68 30.10
N GLU A 13 -3.48 7.69 30.95
CA GLU A 13 -3.35 9.10 30.58
C GLU A 13 -2.07 9.34 29.75
N LEU A 14 -0.94 8.82 30.23
CA LEU A 14 0.35 8.87 29.55
C LEU A 14 0.31 8.21 28.18
N LYS A 15 -0.38 7.06 28.06
CA LYS A 15 -0.54 6.35 26.79
C LYS A 15 -1.33 7.20 25.78
N LYS A 16 -2.46 7.79 26.20
CA LYS A 16 -3.26 8.70 25.34
C LYS A 16 -2.46 9.93 24.90
N GLN A 17 -1.69 10.53 25.80
CA GLN A 17 -0.82 11.67 25.46
C GLN A 17 0.25 11.29 24.44
N ASN A 18 0.85 10.10 24.57
CA ASN A 18 1.84 9.61 23.61
C ASN A 18 1.20 9.30 22.25
N GLU A 19 0.01 8.72 22.22
CA GLU A 19 -0.74 8.48 20.97
C GLU A 19 -1.02 9.80 20.23
N MET A 20 -1.51 10.83 20.92
CA MET A 20 -1.72 12.15 20.32
C MET A 20 -0.42 12.77 19.78
N LYS A 21 0.68 12.69 20.55
CA LYS A 21 2.00 13.16 20.11
C LYS A 21 2.48 12.42 18.86
N ILE A 22 2.28 11.11 18.80
CA ILE A 22 2.62 10.29 17.63
C ILE A 22 1.84 10.76 16.41
N VAL A 23 0.53 10.98 16.53
CA VAL A 23 -0.31 11.45 15.43
C VAL A 23 0.18 12.82 14.92
N GLN A 24 0.40 13.77 15.82
CA GLN A 24 0.89 15.11 15.46
C GLN A 24 2.25 15.08 14.77
N LEU A 25 3.19 14.30 15.31
CA LEU A 25 4.53 14.14 14.72
C LEU A 25 4.47 13.44 13.37
N THR A 26 3.57 12.48 13.19
CA THR A 26 3.38 11.78 11.91
C THR A 26 2.83 12.71 10.83
N GLN A 27 1.81 13.53 11.18
CA GLN A 27 1.28 14.55 10.27
C GLN A 27 2.36 15.58 9.91
N SER A 28 3.11 16.07 10.91
CA SER A 28 4.22 17.00 10.70
C SER A 28 5.32 16.42 9.80
N LEU A 29 5.65 15.13 9.99
CA LEU A 29 6.62 14.42 9.14
C LEU A 29 6.13 14.37 7.68
N GLN A 30 4.86 14.07 7.47
CA GLN A 30 4.28 14.00 6.13
C GLN A 30 4.28 15.37 5.44
N GLN A 31 3.91 16.43 6.15
CA GLN A 31 3.98 17.80 5.65
C GLN A 31 5.41 18.19 5.25
N LYS A 32 6.41 17.83 6.06
CA LYS A 32 7.81 18.13 5.75
C LYS A 32 8.33 17.32 4.55
N LYS A 33 7.89 16.07 4.38
CA LYS A 33 8.20 15.25 3.19
C LYS A 33 7.57 15.82 1.92
N THR A 34 6.33 16.32 2.00
CA THR A 34 5.69 16.99 0.85
C THR A 34 6.38 18.30 0.51
N GLU A 35 6.75 19.10 1.51
CA GLU A 35 7.52 20.33 1.33
C GLU A 35 8.88 20.04 0.68
N GLN A 36 9.60 19.00 1.14
CA GLN A 36 10.87 18.58 0.55
C GLN A 36 10.71 18.25 -0.94
N LYS A 37 9.67 17.48 -1.30
CA LYS A 37 9.40 17.13 -2.71
C LYS A 37 9.12 18.36 -3.56
N GLN A 38 8.29 19.29 -3.08
CA GLN A 38 7.97 20.54 -3.78
C GLN A 38 9.23 21.41 -3.95
N LEU A 39 10.06 21.55 -2.91
CA LEU A 39 11.31 22.30 -2.98
C LEU A 39 12.29 21.67 -3.98
N GLN A 40 12.29 20.35 -4.10
CA GLN A 40 13.15 19.64 -5.06
C GLN A 40 12.67 19.86 -6.50
N GLU A 41 11.36 19.85 -6.74
CA GLU A 41 10.76 20.23 -8.03
C GLU A 41 11.05 21.70 -8.37
N GLN A 42 10.88 22.62 -7.42
CA GLN A 42 11.20 24.05 -7.60
C GLN A 42 12.68 24.27 -7.90
N LEU A 43 13.57 23.53 -7.24
CA LEU A 43 15.01 23.62 -7.47
C LEU A 43 15.39 23.14 -8.88
N THR A 44 14.69 22.14 -9.43
CA THR A 44 14.90 21.72 -10.83
C THR A 44 14.39 22.72 -11.86
N GLN A 45 13.43 23.56 -11.49
CA GLN A 45 12.84 24.58 -12.37
C GLN A 45 13.50 25.96 -12.23
N ALA A 46 14.29 26.16 -11.18
CA ALA A 46 14.93 27.44 -10.88
C ALA A 46 15.94 27.82 -11.97
N GLN A 47 15.85 29.06 -12.45
CA GLN A 47 16.72 29.59 -13.50
C GLN A 47 17.76 30.58 -12.94
N ASN A 48 17.46 31.20 -11.79
CA ASN A 48 18.32 32.19 -11.15
C ASN A 48 19.14 31.58 -10.01
N ILE A 49 20.41 31.97 -9.89
CA ILE A 49 21.33 31.58 -8.81
C ILE A 49 20.75 31.91 -7.42
N GLN A 50 20.07 33.05 -7.28
CA GLN A 50 19.46 33.44 -6.00
C GLN A 50 18.31 32.51 -5.59
N GLU A 51 17.50 32.08 -6.56
CA GLU A 51 16.40 31.13 -6.34
C GLU A 51 16.95 29.76 -5.96
N ILE A 52 18.00 29.31 -6.67
CA ILE A 52 18.70 28.07 -6.35
C ILE A 52 19.16 28.13 -4.89
N GLN A 53 19.93 29.14 -4.49
CA GLN A 53 20.42 29.28 -3.11
C GLN A 53 19.30 29.28 -2.07
N LEU A 54 18.20 29.99 -2.35
CA LEU A 54 17.03 30.03 -1.47
C LEU A 54 16.39 28.64 -1.30
N TYR A 55 16.13 27.94 -2.41
CA TYR A 55 15.53 26.61 -2.38
C TYR A 55 16.45 25.58 -1.73
N THR A 56 17.75 25.62 -1.98
CA THR A 56 18.72 24.73 -1.32
C THR A 56 18.74 24.94 0.19
N ALA A 57 18.73 26.19 0.65
CA ALA A 57 18.70 26.50 2.09
C ALA A 57 17.40 26.02 2.76
N ARG A 58 16.26 26.17 2.07
CA ARG A 58 14.97 25.66 2.55
C ARG A 58 14.93 24.13 2.57
N LEU A 59 15.47 23.48 1.54
CA LEU A 59 15.56 22.02 1.44
C LEU A 59 16.35 21.44 2.61
N GLN A 60 17.52 22.02 2.91
CA GLN A 60 18.35 21.60 4.06
C GLN A 60 17.61 21.75 5.40
N ARG A 61 16.80 22.80 5.58
CA ARG A 61 15.98 22.96 6.80
C ARG A 61 14.88 21.91 6.88
N ALA A 62 14.23 21.59 5.76
CA ALA A 62 13.23 20.54 5.69
C ALA A 62 13.83 19.16 6.03
N GLU A 63 15.00 18.83 5.47
CA GLU A 63 15.73 17.59 5.75
C GLU A 63 16.13 17.44 7.22
N ARG A 64 16.66 18.50 7.83
CA ARG A 64 16.97 18.52 9.27
C ARG A 64 15.71 18.30 10.12
N SER A 65 14.60 18.92 9.72
CA SER A 65 13.31 18.77 10.40
C SER A 65 12.78 17.33 10.28
N ILE A 66 12.85 16.73 9.09
CA ILE A 66 12.47 15.33 8.86
C ILE A 66 13.28 14.40 9.76
N SER A 67 14.61 14.56 9.79
CA SER A 67 15.49 13.74 10.62
C SER A 67 15.16 13.88 12.12
N SER A 68 14.93 15.10 12.58
CA SER A 68 14.53 15.38 13.97
C SER A 68 13.18 14.75 14.33
N ILE A 69 12.17 14.88 13.47
CA ILE A 69 10.84 14.30 13.71
C ILE A 69 10.90 12.76 13.67
N SER A 70 11.61 12.18 12.70
CA SER A 70 11.80 10.72 12.62
C SER A 70 12.50 10.15 13.86
N SER A 71 13.51 10.84 14.39
CA SER A 71 14.17 10.39 15.63
C SER A 71 13.25 10.48 16.85
N ARG A 72 12.41 11.52 16.96
CA ARG A 72 11.38 11.63 18.02
C ARG A 72 10.33 10.53 17.93
N LEU A 73 9.86 10.21 16.73
CA LEU A 73 8.92 9.11 16.49
C LEU A 73 9.53 7.75 16.88
N LYS A 74 10.80 7.53 16.54
CA LYS A 74 11.55 6.33 16.94
C LYS A 74 11.64 6.22 18.48
N ASN A 75 11.92 7.31 19.18
CA ASN A 75 11.97 7.34 20.64
C ASN A 75 10.61 7.07 21.30
N LEU A 76 9.51 7.37 20.60
CA LEU A 76 8.14 7.04 21.02
C LEU A 76 7.73 5.60 20.66
N GLY A 77 8.64 4.79 20.12
CA GLY A 77 8.40 3.39 19.75
C GLY A 77 7.77 3.19 18.38
N VAL A 78 7.65 4.25 17.56
CA VAL A 78 7.16 4.14 16.19
C VAL A 78 8.29 3.64 15.30
N THR A 79 8.15 2.43 14.80
CA THR A 79 9.06 1.88 13.79
C THR A 79 8.62 2.32 12.40
N GLU A 80 9.54 2.85 11.60
CA GLU A 80 9.28 3.06 10.17
C GLU A 80 9.00 1.70 9.53
N LYS A 81 7.75 1.47 9.12
CA LYS A 81 7.40 0.33 8.27
C LYS A 81 8.06 0.55 6.91
N ARG A 82 9.33 0.14 6.77
CA ARG A 82 10.02 0.09 5.49
C ARG A 82 9.34 -0.96 4.61
N GLY A 83 9.01 -0.59 3.37
CA GLY A 83 8.45 -1.49 2.36
C GLY A 83 7.19 -0.97 1.69
N ARG A 84 6.75 -1.70 0.66
CA ARG A 84 5.47 -1.46 -0.01
C ARG A 84 4.33 -1.60 1.00
N PRO A 85 3.32 -0.70 1.03
CA PRO A 85 2.11 -0.91 1.81
C PRO A 85 1.56 -2.30 1.52
N LYS A 86 1.31 -3.10 2.58
CA LYS A 86 0.63 -4.37 2.40
C LYS A 86 -0.78 -4.05 1.91
N LYS A 87 -1.13 -4.56 0.72
CA LYS A 87 -2.49 -4.49 0.20
C LYS A 87 -3.46 -5.10 1.22
N GLU A 88 -4.55 -4.41 1.48
CA GLU A 88 -5.68 -4.93 2.24
C GLU A 88 -6.20 -6.22 1.57
N ALA A 89 -6.82 -7.11 2.34
CA ALA A 89 -7.29 -8.40 1.81
C ALA A 89 -8.25 -8.22 0.62
N SER A 90 -9.08 -7.17 0.66
CA SER A 90 -9.98 -6.78 -0.44
C SER A 90 -9.27 -6.40 -1.74
N GLU A 91 -7.99 -6.03 -1.71
CA GLU A 91 -7.21 -5.61 -2.87
C GLU A 91 -6.28 -6.70 -3.42
N ARG A 92 -6.25 -7.87 -2.79
CA ARG A 92 -5.41 -9.00 -3.19
C ARG A 92 -6.10 -9.76 -4.32
N TYR A 93 -5.48 -9.73 -5.50
CA TYR A 93 -5.94 -10.48 -6.68
C TYR A 93 -6.18 -11.97 -6.39
N GLN A 94 -5.36 -12.57 -5.52
CA GLN A 94 -5.50 -13.98 -5.13
C GLN A 94 -6.79 -14.25 -4.34
N ASP A 95 -7.26 -13.29 -3.54
CA ASP A 95 -8.43 -13.44 -2.68
C ASP A 95 -9.74 -13.16 -3.44
N GLN A 96 -9.67 -12.37 -4.52
CA GLN A 96 -10.82 -12.11 -5.39
C GLN A 96 -11.04 -13.20 -6.46
N ARG A 97 -10.01 -13.99 -6.79
CA ARG A 97 -10.11 -15.01 -7.85
C ARG A 97 -10.76 -16.29 -7.32
N LYS A 98 -11.98 -16.59 -7.76
CA LYS A 98 -12.60 -17.91 -7.59
C LYS A 98 -11.87 -18.92 -8.47
N LYS A 99 -11.15 -19.86 -7.85
CA LYS A 99 -10.58 -21.01 -8.56
C LYS A 99 -11.56 -22.16 -8.48
N PHE A 100 -11.74 -22.89 -9.57
CA PHE A 100 -12.41 -24.17 -9.57
C PHE A 100 -11.50 -25.23 -10.17
N THR A 101 -11.77 -26.48 -9.82
CA THR A 101 -11.09 -27.64 -10.37
C THR A 101 -12.10 -28.40 -11.22
N ALA A 102 -11.74 -28.70 -12.46
CA ALA A 102 -12.54 -29.51 -13.36
C ALA A 102 -11.87 -30.87 -13.58
N HIS A 103 -12.64 -31.94 -13.42
CA HIS A 103 -12.21 -33.29 -13.75
C HIS A 103 -12.55 -33.57 -15.21
N LEU A 104 -11.59 -33.28 -16.10
CA LEU A 104 -11.72 -33.54 -17.53
C LEU A 104 -11.15 -34.91 -17.86
N GLN A 105 -11.73 -35.56 -18.87
CA GLN A 105 -11.15 -36.80 -19.41
C GLN A 105 -9.80 -36.52 -20.09
N PRO A 106 -8.85 -37.46 -20.08
CA PRO A 106 -7.53 -37.28 -20.67
C PRO A 106 -7.56 -36.79 -22.12
N GLU A 107 -8.48 -37.34 -22.93
CA GLU A 107 -8.64 -36.98 -24.34
C GLU A 107 -9.08 -35.52 -24.52
N THR A 108 -9.94 -35.04 -23.62
CA THR A 108 -10.38 -33.63 -23.62
C THR A 108 -9.22 -32.70 -23.28
N VAL A 109 -8.35 -33.10 -22.35
CA VAL A 109 -7.16 -32.31 -21.99
C VAL A 109 -6.17 -32.24 -23.15
N GLU A 110 -5.97 -33.34 -23.87
CA GLU A 110 -5.12 -33.37 -25.06
C GLU A 110 -5.67 -32.49 -26.17
N TYR A 111 -6.97 -32.56 -26.44
CA TYR A 111 -7.63 -31.71 -27.42
C TYR A 111 -7.51 -30.22 -27.09
N LEU A 112 -7.68 -29.83 -25.82
CA LEU A 112 -7.49 -28.42 -25.42
C LEU A 112 -6.04 -27.95 -25.61
N LYS A 113 -5.06 -28.84 -25.46
CA LYS A 113 -3.65 -28.53 -25.75
C LYS A 113 -3.39 -28.36 -27.24
N THR A 114 -3.99 -29.19 -28.09
CA THR A 114 -3.84 -29.04 -29.55
C THR A 114 -4.48 -27.73 -30.02
N LEU A 115 -5.70 -27.40 -29.57
CA LEU A 115 -6.33 -26.12 -29.90
C LEU A 115 -5.49 -24.89 -29.52
N LYS A 116 -4.77 -24.97 -28.39
CA LYS A 116 -3.84 -23.92 -27.97
C LYS A 116 -2.59 -23.88 -28.86
N ALA A 117 -2.03 -25.04 -29.20
CA ALA A 117 -0.86 -25.14 -30.07
C ALA A 117 -1.14 -24.62 -31.48
N ASP A 118 -2.35 -24.88 -31.99
CA ASP A 118 -2.82 -24.44 -33.30
C ASP A 118 -3.23 -22.95 -33.31
N GLY A 119 -3.18 -22.28 -32.16
CA GLY A 119 -3.52 -20.86 -32.02
C GLY A 119 -5.02 -20.55 -32.10
N ILE A 120 -5.87 -21.57 -32.09
CA ILE A 120 -7.34 -21.43 -32.11
C ILE A 120 -7.83 -20.81 -30.80
N ILE A 121 -7.21 -21.18 -29.68
CA ILE A 121 -7.44 -20.55 -28.37
C ILE A 121 -6.13 -20.00 -27.79
N SER A 122 -6.20 -18.82 -27.17
CA SER A 122 -5.03 -18.18 -26.57
C SER A 122 -4.65 -18.79 -25.21
N ASN A 123 -5.65 -19.18 -24.42
CA ASN A 123 -5.46 -19.70 -23.07
C ASN A 123 -6.58 -20.69 -22.70
N ILE A 124 -6.19 -21.89 -22.25
CA ILE A 124 -7.13 -22.95 -21.88
C ILE A 124 -8.03 -22.53 -20.70
N SER A 125 -7.48 -21.89 -19.67
CA SER A 125 -8.27 -21.47 -18.51
C SER A 125 -9.29 -20.40 -18.88
N ALA A 126 -8.88 -19.38 -19.66
CA ALA A 126 -9.80 -18.34 -20.12
C ALA A 126 -10.92 -18.93 -20.99
N PHE A 127 -10.58 -19.84 -21.89
CA PHE A 127 -11.56 -20.54 -22.71
C PHE A 127 -12.58 -21.33 -21.89
N LEU A 128 -12.13 -22.04 -20.84
CA LEU A 128 -13.03 -22.77 -19.95
C LEU A 128 -13.89 -21.82 -19.08
N ASP A 129 -13.33 -20.71 -18.62
CA ASP A 129 -14.06 -19.68 -17.88
C ASP A 129 -15.20 -19.10 -18.74
N ASP A 130 -14.91 -18.79 -20.01
CA ASP A 130 -15.89 -18.27 -20.98
C ASP A 130 -16.97 -19.31 -21.30
N LEU A 131 -16.58 -20.58 -21.51
CA LEU A 131 -17.52 -21.68 -21.78
C LEU A 131 -18.50 -21.88 -20.61
N VAL A 132 -18.00 -21.85 -19.38
CA VAL A 132 -18.84 -21.94 -18.18
C VAL A 132 -19.78 -20.73 -18.08
N ALA A 133 -19.29 -19.53 -18.36
CA ALA A 133 -20.10 -18.32 -18.32
C ALA A 133 -21.23 -18.33 -19.37
N GLU A 134 -20.96 -18.83 -20.58
CA GLU A 134 -21.99 -18.99 -21.61
C GLU A 134 -23.05 -20.01 -21.22
N TYR A 135 -22.64 -21.15 -20.66
CA TYR A 135 -23.57 -22.18 -20.23
C TYR A 135 -24.47 -21.69 -19.09
N GLN A 136 -23.92 -20.99 -18.09
CA GLN A 136 -24.68 -20.40 -17.00
C GLN A 136 -25.68 -19.34 -17.47
N LYS A 137 -25.31 -18.53 -18.49
CA LYS A 137 -26.25 -17.57 -19.09
C LYS A 137 -27.43 -18.26 -19.77
N LYS A 138 -27.20 -19.41 -20.42
CA LYS A 138 -28.25 -20.19 -21.09
C LYS A 138 -29.23 -20.80 -20.07
N GLU A 139 -28.73 -21.33 -18.96
CA GLU A 139 -29.60 -21.91 -17.90
C GLU A 139 -30.45 -20.86 -17.17
N GLN A 140 -30.05 -19.59 -17.15
CA GLN A 140 -30.85 -18.51 -16.54
C GLN A 140 -31.95 -17.97 -17.47
N LEU A 141 -31.88 -18.28 -18.75
CA LEU A 141 -32.84 -17.85 -19.79
C LEU A 141 -33.81 -18.96 -20.19
N ALA A 142 -33.60 -20.19 -19.73
CA ALA A 142 -34.46 -21.35 -19.91
C ALA A 142 -35.37 -21.54 -18.69
#